data_AF-A0A453IHU0-F1
#
_entry.id   AF-A0A453IHU0-F1
#
_cell.length_a   1.000
_cell.length_b   1.000
_cell.length_c   1.000
_cell.angle_alpha   90.00
_cell.angle_beta   90.00
_cell.angle_gamma   90.00
#
_symmetry.space_group_name_H-M   'P 1'
#
loop_
_entity.id
_entity.type
_entity.pdbx_description
1 polymer ?
#
loop_
_entity_poly.entity_id
_entity_poly.type
_entity_poly.pdbx_seq_one_letter_code
_entity_poly.pdbx_strand_id
1 'polypeptide(L)'
;HLRCSAAEAGDGRGKKVSARLALAQQVMRDAEERAASAGSDPVPKITMDHVTVSFARSGGAGGQNVNKVNTKVDMRFNVEKAHWLGERIKERILQTEKNRINKDGELVMSSTKTRTQK
;
A
#
# COMPACT_ATOMS: atom_id res chain seq x y z
N HIS A 1 29.29 -20.64 -26.12
CA HIS A 1 28.72 -21.96 -26.47
C HIS A 1 27.26 -21.99 -26.00
N LEU A 2 26.33 -21.53 -26.83
CA LEU A 2 24.89 -21.79 -26.66
C LEU A 2 24.33 -22.00 -28.07
N ARG A 3 24.10 -23.27 -28.43
CA ARG A 3 23.36 -23.67 -29.62
C ARG A 3 21.92 -23.90 -29.19
N CYS A 4 20.99 -23.08 -29.68
CA CYS A 4 19.58 -23.41 -29.61
C CYS A 4 19.19 -24.08 -30.93
N SER A 5 19.05 -25.41 -30.88
CA SER A 5 18.47 -26.21 -31.95
C SER A 5 16.95 -26.07 -31.88
N ALA A 6 16.33 -25.49 -32.92
CA ALA A 6 14.89 -25.61 -33.11
C ALA A 6 14.64 -26.91 -33.89
N ALA A 7 14.18 -27.93 -33.18
CA ALA A 7 13.78 -29.20 -33.74
C ALA A 7 12.30 -29.17 -34.17
N GLU A 8 12.09 -29.68 -35.38
CA GLU A 8 10.95 -30.45 -35.86
C GLU A 8 9.65 -29.72 -36.23
N ALA A 9 9.40 -29.75 -37.54
CA ALA A 9 8.10 -29.54 -38.16
C ALA A 9 7.16 -30.70 -37.80
N GLY A 10 6.04 -30.39 -37.15
CA GLY A 10 4.91 -31.29 -36.95
C GLY A 10 3.67 -30.75 -37.64
N ASP A 11 3.21 -31.47 -38.68
CA ASP A 11 1.89 -31.29 -39.29
C ASP A 11 0.81 -31.69 -38.26
N GLY A 12 -0.11 -30.77 -38.00
CA GLY A 12 -1.14 -30.95 -36.98
C GLY A 12 -2.17 -29.86 -37.10
N ARG A 13 -3.31 -30.21 -37.69
CA ARG A 13 -4.50 -29.37 -37.90
C ARG A 13 -5.19 -29.08 -36.55
N GLY A 14 -4.50 -28.38 -35.65
CA GLY A 14 -5.02 -27.82 -34.41
C GLY A 14 -5.28 -26.33 -34.60
N LYS A 15 -6.41 -25.82 -34.07
CA LYS A 15 -6.78 -24.39 -34.07
C LYS A 15 -5.56 -23.52 -33.71
N LYS A 16 -4.92 -22.90 -34.70
CA LYS A 16 -3.81 -21.96 -34.49
C LYS A 16 -4.40 -20.70 -33.87
N VAL A 17 -4.29 -20.60 -32.55
CA VAL A 17 -4.70 -19.42 -31.80
C VAL A 17 -3.82 -18.27 -32.29
N SER A 18 -4.43 -17.20 -32.82
CA SER A 18 -3.68 -16.02 -33.27
C SER A 18 -2.79 -15.49 -32.15
N ALA A 19 -1.57 -15.03 -32.47
CA ALA A 19 -0.63 -14.49 -31.48
C ALA A 19 -1.26 -13.39 -30.61
N ARG A 20 -2.18 -12.60 -31.17
CA ARG A 20 -2.93 -11.58 -30.42
C ARG A 20 -3.90 -12.19 -29.40
N LEU A 21 -4.57 -13.28 -29.77
CA LEU A 21 -5.49 -13.99 -28.88
C LEU A 21 -4.72 -14.72 -27.78
N ALA A 22 -3.57 -15.31 -28.09
CA ALA A 22 -2.67 -15.91 -27.10
C ALA A 22 -2.14 -14.87 -26.10
N LEU A 23 -1.73 -13.69 -26.57
CA LEU A 23 -1.30 -12.59 -25.70
C LEU A 23 -2.44 -12.09 -24.81
N ALA A 24 -3.65 -11.92 -25.36
CA ALA A 24 -4.81 -11.51 -24.58
C ALA A 24 -5.18 -12.54 -23.50
N GLN A 25 -5.13 -13.84 -23.84
CA GLN A 25 -5.35 -14.93 -22.90
C GLN A 25 -4.28 -14.98 -21.80
N GLN A 26 -3.02 -14.69 -22.14
CA GLN A 26 -1.93 -14.59 -21.16
C GLN A 26 -2.17 -13.42 -20.20
N VAL A 27 -2.49 -12.23 -20.71
CA VAL A 27 -2.78 -11.05 -19.89
C VAL A 27 -3.94 -11.29 -18.93
N MET A 28 -4.98 -12.02 -19.37
CA MET A 28 -6.12 -12.38 -18.54
C MET A 28 -5.72 -13.35 -17.41
N ARG A 29 -4.92 -14.38 -17.69
CA ARG A 29 -4.40 -15.29 -16.67
C ARG A 29 -3.52 -14.59 -15.64
N ASP A 30 -2.61 -13.74 -16.11
CA ASP A 30 -1.75 -12.95 -15.23
C ASP A 30 -2.57 -11.98 -14.35
N ALA A 31 -3.71 -11.49 -14.86
CA ALA A 31 -4.64 -10.66 -14.10
C ALA A 31 -5.44 -11.49 -13.07
N GLU A 32 -5.88 -12.68 -13.43
CA GLU A 32 -6.55 -13.62 -12.53
C GLU A 32 -5.62 -14.10 -11.41
N GLU A 33 -4.35 -14.41 -11.69
CA GLU A 33 -3.35 -14.75 -10.67
C GLU A 33 -3.05 -13.55 -9.74
N ARG A 34 -2.99 -12.33 -10.30
CA ARG A 34 -2.88 -11.10 -9.50
C ARG A 34 -4.10 -10.82 -8.63
N ALA A 35 -5.30 -11.21 -9.09
CA ALA A 35 -6.54 -11.10 -8.35
C ALA A 35 -6.69 -12.20 -7.29
N ALA A 36 -6.31 -13.43 -7.61
CA ALA A 36 -6.32 -14.56 -6.67
C ALA A 36 -5.28 -14.40 -5.55
N SER A 37 -4.16 -13.73 -5.82
CA SER A 37 -3.20 -13.30 -4.79
C SER A 37 -3.64 -12.06 -4.01
N ALA A 38 -4.70 -11.35 -4.45
CA ALA A 38 -5.26 -10.26 -3.66
C ALA A 38 -6.03 -10.90 -2.50
N GLY A 39 -5.34 -11.09 -1.37
CA GLY A 39 -5.87 -11.73 -0.17
C GLY A 39 -7.28 -11.24 0.14
N SER A 40 -8.21 -12.17 0.37
CA SER A 40 -9.58 -11.90 0.82
C SER A 40 -9.61 -11.52 2.31
N ASP A 41 -8.54 -10.91 2.82
CA ASP A 41 -8.41 -10.57 4.23
C ASP A 41 -9.42 -9.47 4.55
N PRO A 42 -10.26 -9.65 5.59
CA PRO A 42 -11.19 -8.62 6.01
C PRO A 42 -10.41 -7.35 6.35
N VAL A 43 -10.96 -6.19 5.97
CA VAL A 43 -10.35 -4.90 6.29
C VAL A 43 -10.13 -4.84 7.80
N PRO A 44 -8.89 -4.68 8.27
CA PRO A 44 -8.61 -4.73 9.68
C PRO A 44 -9.27 -3.56 10.39
N LYS A 45 -9.96 -3.85 11.50
CA LYS A 45 -10.52 -2.82 12.36
C LYS A 45 -9.38 -2.18 13.15
N ILE A 46 -9.10 -0.91 12.89
CA ILE A 46 -8.05 -0.15 13.58
C ILE A 46 -8.66 0.52 14.81
N THR A 47 -8.16 0.20 16.00
CA THR A 47 -8.52 0.85 17.27
C THR A 47 -7.38 1.77 17.73
N MET A 48 -7.64 2.61 18.74
CA MET A 48 -6.64 3.53 19.28
C MET A 48 -5.44 2.81 19.91
N ASP A 49 -5.60 1.57 20.38
CA ASP A 49 -4.51 0.76 20.94
C ASP A 49 -3.46 0.35 19.90
N HIS A 50 -3.81 0.40 18.61
CA HIS A 50 -2.91 0.05 17.52
C HIS A 50 -1.96 1.18 17.12
N VAL A 51 -2.21 2.41 17.58
CA VAL A 51 -1.49 3.61 17.13
C VAL A 51 -1.11 4.48 18.32
N THR A 52 0.09 5.04 18.29
CA THR A 52 0.47 6.08 19.25
C THR A 52 0.06 7.44 18.69
N VAL A 53 -0.75 8.18 19.43
CA VAL A 53 -1.24 9.51 19.05
C VAL A 53 -0.62 10.55 19.96
N SER A 54 0.05 11.54 19.38
CA SER A 54 0.60 12.71 20.07
C SER A 54 -0.06 13.99 19.56
N PHE A 55 -0.47 14.85 20.49
CA PHE A 55 -1.09 16.14 20.18
C PHE A 55 -0.08 17.26 20.37
N ALA A 56 0.05 18.13 19.37
CA ALA A 56 0.93 19.30 19.44
C ALA A 56 0.14 20.60 19.37
N ARG A 57 0.60 21.61 20.14
CA ARG A 57 0.07 22.97 20.10
C ARG A 57 0.72 23.72 18.94
N SER A 58 -0.07 24.36 18.07
CA SER A 58 0.48 25.32 17.12
C SER A 58 1.07 26.50 17.89
N GLY A 59 2.40 26.60 17.92
CA GLY A 59 3.11 27.72 18.53
C GLY A 59 2.79 29.00 17.78
N GLY A 60 2.05 29.90 18.41
CA GLY A 60 1.80 31.25 17.93
C GLY A 60 2.00 32.19 19.11
N ALA A 61 2.86 33.19 18.94
CA ALA A 61 3.09 34.24 19.91
C ALA A 61 1.89 35.19 19.94
N GLY A 62 1.25 35.35 21.10
CA GLY A 62 0.11 36.26 21.25
C GLY A 62 -0.79 35.84 22.41
N GLY A 63 -0.73 36.59 23.50
CA GLY A 63 -1.56 36.38 24.68
C GLY A 63 -3.02 36.72 24.43
N GLN A 64 -3.90 35.73 24.61
CA GLN A 64 -5.20 35.84 25.28
C GLN A 64 -5.80 34.43 25.36
N ASN A 65 -6.36 34.08 26.53
CA ASN A 65 -6.92 32.76 26.81
C ASN A 65 -8.25 32.55 26.07
N VAL A 66 -8.20 31.89 24.91
CA VAL A 66 -9.38 31.27 24.28
C VAL A 66 -9.01 29.83 24.00
N ASN A 67 -9.64 28.89 24.73
CA ASN A 67 -9.50 27.44 24.67
C ASN A 67 -8.75 26.92 23.44
N LYS A 68 -7.41 26.87 23.54
CA LYS A 68 -6.52 26.55 22.42
C LYS A 68 -6.56 25.05 22.17
N VAL A 69 -7.57 24.62 21.41
CA VAL A 69 -7.74 23.24 20.96
C VAL A 69 -6.46 22.75 20.28
N ASN A 70 -6.03 21.52 20.58
CA ASN A 70 -4.87 20.90 19.94
C ASN A 70 -5.12 20.76 18.44
N THR A 71 -4.51 21.62 17.63
CA THR A 71 -4.78 21.74 16.19
C THR A 71 -3.95 20.78 15.34
N LYS A 72 -2.87 20.23 15.88
CA LYS A 72 -2.02 19.23 15.22
C LYS A 72 -2.05 17.90 15.96
N VAL A 73 -2.32 16.83 15.22
CA VAL A 73 -2.32 15.45 15.69
C VAL A 73 -1.27 14.68 14.89
N ASP A 74 -0.33 14.06 15.58
CA ASP A 74 0.67 13.17 15.01
C ASP A 74 0.33 11.73 15.42
N MET A 75 0.12 10.85 14.46
CA MET A 75 -0.15 9.43 14.65
C MET A 75 1.05 8.62 14.16
N ARG A 76 1.45 7.59 14.93
CA ARG A 76 2.52 6.68 14.55
C ARG A 76 2.19 5.23 14.89
N PHE A 77 2.63 4.29 14.06
CA PHE A 77 2.62 2.87 14.39
C PHE A 77 3.71 2.12 13.62
N ASN A 78 4.16 0.99 14.17
CA ASN A 78 5.16 0.15 13.52
C ASN A 78 4.50 -0.79 12.51
N VAL A 79 4.86 -0.67 11.23
CA VAL A 79 4.24 -1.41 10.13
C VAL A 79 4.59 -2.89 10.19
N GLU A 80 5.82 -3.22 10.58
CA GLU A 80 6.31 -4.61 10.67
C GLU A 80 5.62 -5.36 11.82
N LYS A 81 5.50 -4.72 12.99
CA LYS A 81 4.88 -5.27 14.21
C LYS A 81 3.34 -5.28 14.17
N ALA A 82 2.72 -4.64 13.18
CA ALA A 82 1.27 -4.62 13.04
C ALA A 82 0.75 -6.00 12.58
N HIS A 83 0.45 -6.89 13.52
CA HIS A 83 -0.11 -8.23 13.26
C HIS A 83 -1.50 -8.17 12.60
N TRP A 84 -2.21 -7.05 12.72
CA TRP A 84 -3.50 -6.79 12.08
C TRP A 84 -3.37 -6.37 10.60
N LEU A 85 -2.15 -6.17 10.08
CA LEU A 85 -1.92 -5.94 8.66
C LEU A 85 -1.47 -7.23 7.98
N GLY A 86 -2.15 -7.60 6.89
CA GLY A 86 -1.67 -8.65 6.00
C GLY A 86 -0.33 -8.30 5.37
N GLU A 87 0.49 -9.29 5.07
CA GLU A 87 1.86 -9.12 4.56
C GLU A 87 1.91 -8.27 3.29
N ARG A 88 1.00 -8.53 2.35
CA ARG A 88 0.82 -7.72 1.13
C ARG A 88 0.54 -6.24 1.43
N ILE A 89 -0.23 -5.95 2.48
CA ILE A 89 -0.53 -4.56 2.86
C ILE A 89 0.72 -3.91 3.46
N LYS A 90 1.45 -4.63 4.32
CA LYS A 90 2.72 -4.14 4.87
C LYS A 90 3.71 -3.79 3.78
N GLU A 91 3.91 -4.68 2.81
CA GLU A 91 4.79 -4.45 1.66
C GLU A 91 4.37 -3.22 0.85
N ARG A 92 3.06 -3.08 0.56
CA ARG A 92 2.56 -1.92 -0.18
C ARG A 92 2.74 -0.62 0.58
N ILE A 93 2.56 -0.63 1.90
CA ILE A 93 2.81 0.55 2.76
C ILE A 93 4.30 0.89 2.72
N LEU A 94 5.18 -0.09 2.89
CA LEU A 94 6.64 0.10 2.85
C LEU A 94 7.11 0.66 1.50
N GLN A 95 6.51 0.24 0.39
CA GLN A 95 6.84 0.74 -0.95
C GLN A 95 6.28 2.14 -1.21
N THR A 96 5.02 2.38 -0.86
CA THR A 96 4.29 3.62 -1.22
C THR A 96 4.63 4.77 -0.27
N GLU A 97 4.75 4.47 1.02
CA GLU A 97 4.89 5.45 2.09
C GLU A 97 6.30 5.49 2.67
N LYS A 98 7.30 4.99 1.93
CA LYS A 98 8.73 4.99 2.33
C LYS A 98 9.24 6.33 2.88
N ASN A 99 8.72 7.45 2.36
CA ASN A 99 9.13 8.80 2.76
C ASN A 99 8.60 9.20 4.14
N ARG A 100 7.57 8.50 4.64
CA ARG A 100 6.93 8.74 5.93
C ARG A 100 7.29 7.67 6.98
N ILE A 101 8.14 6.71 6.61
CA ILE A 101 8.58 5.60 7.46
C ILE A 101 9.97 5.93 8.01
N ASN A 102 10.15 5.76 9.32
CA ASN A 102 11.44 5.97 9.98
C ASN A 102 12.35 4.73 9.83
N LYS A 103 13.59 4.83 10.32
CA LYS A 103 14.56 3.71 10.28
C LYS A 103 14.12 2.47 11.06
N ASP A 104 13.19 2.64 11.99
CA ASP A 104 12.65 1.59 12.85
C ASP A 104 11.38 0.95 12.26
N GLY A 105 11.00 1.29 11.02
CA GLY A 105 9.82 0.75 10.35
C GLY A 105 8.48 1.35 10.84
N GLU A 106 8.52 2.48 11.54
CA GLU A 106 7.33 3.18 12.00
C GLU A 106 6.85 4.20 10.97
N LEU A 107 5.57 4.09 10.59
CA LEU A 107 4.89 5.04 9.75
C LEU A 107 4.42 6.22 10.61
N VAL A 108 4.78 7.44 10.24
CA VAL A 108 4.37 8.67 10.93
C VAL A 108 3.45 9.49 10.02
N MET A 109 2.28 9.84 10.53
CA MET A 109 1.27 10.64 9.84
C MET A 109 0.89 11.84 10.70
N SER A 110 0.89 13.04 10.13
CA SER A 110 0.45 14.24 10.83
C SER A 110 -0.80 14.81 10.16
N SER A 111 -1.77 15.25 10.95
CA SER A 111 -2.97 15.94 10.49
C SER A 111 -3.10 17.24 11.27
N THR A 112 -3.13 18.36 10.54
CA THR A 112 -3.43 19.67 11.12
C THR A 112 -4.80 20.09 10.64
N LYS A 113 -5.72 20.34 11.58
CA LYS A 113 -7.08 20.77 11.24
C LYS A 113 -7.06 22.25 10.88
N THR A 114 -6.72 22.56 9.63
CA THR A 114 -6.87 23.93 9.12
C THR A 114 -8.36 24.19 8.93
N ARG A 115 -8.94 25.07 9.74
CA ARG A 115 -10.29 25.58 9.49
C ARG A 115 -10.25 26.34 8.17
N THR A 116 -10.64 25.71 7.07
CA THR A 116 -11.02 26.44 5.86
C THR A 116 -12.24 27.28 6.22
N GLN A 117 -12.01 28.57 6.51
CA GLN A 117 -13.07 29.56 6.49
C GLN A 117 -13.41 29.80 5.02
N LYS A 118 -14.62 29.45 4.61
CA LYS A 118 -15.29 30.14 3.52
C LYS A 118 -15.79 31.49 4.02
#